data_AF-A1CLH5-F1
#
_entry.id   AF-A1CLH5-F1
#
_cell.length_a   1.000
_cell.length_b   1.000
_cell.length_c   1.000
_cell.angle_alpha   90.00
_cell.angle_beta   90.00
_cell.angle_gamma   90.00
#
_symmetry.space_group_name_H-M   'P 1'
#
loop_
_entity.id
_entity.type
_entity.pdbx_description
1 polymer ?
#
loop_
_entity_poly.entity_id
_entity_poly.type
_entity_poly.pdbx_seq_one_letter_code
_entity_poly.pdbx_strand_id
1 'polypeptide(L)'
;MSKFVGAKPFSHAEISPCHYKPDIIPCVPRNLHSIKHNQTITMTVTAPSIPETIPENAELPKGKTPIRGVPHTPTHTSSWDLTSTWLVGANEHVRAWWDALGPQIASLADEAGYKMLAQTEILLLLHSVLLPHLGRYPPIQEKAPVEYRWTCTGDEHDHEHDHPTLTLAIEAAGDAKSTSHLTRHHLQATQQILELLASQLPSVSLRWYRHFVQAFHIDHHMDHSSHHRSSRHTDADRPRTPLAFEFADTGVVPRVYFSPPAQAQEEKPSLAIFTDAIRPLSESVSLLAFEEFVAFVDNHPVGVTLTPEVLGVDCAAASASLYLHAHTPLTNFESVIAILTLGGRVHGRDLAIMELWELLCAMLRLKHVNRTFSWGDELPGREREDWHQGLRYCFEIMPEREVPEVSVDIPVAGYGRDEDVLVGLEKFLKNRGQKPCAEGLARVVHMLRRGKTEHQPVLTHIVCSLQGGVLKVTSCMEPGLKQQYGEE
;
A
#
# COMPACT_ATOMS: atom_id res chain seq x y z
N MET A 1 16.39 64.41 26.27
CA MET A 1 16.32 64.82 24.86
C MET A 1 15.14 64.11 24.22
N SER A 2 14.19 64.89 23.66
CA SER A 2 13.03 64.59 22.76
C SER A 2 12.23 63.28 22.99
N LYS A 3 10.95 63.24 23.43
CA LYS A 3 9.65 63.77 22.90
C LYS A 3 9.41 63.42 21.41
N PHE A 4 8.28 62.92 20.88
CA PHE A 4 6.81 63.15 21.04
C PHE A 4 6.05 61.88 20.48
N VAL A 5 4.98 61.36 21.14
CA VAL A 5 3.53 61.34 20.76
C VAL A 5 3.13 60.46 19.55
N GLY A 6 2.04 59.67 19.49
CA GLY A 6 0.88 59.42 20.35
C GLY A 6 -0.41 59.23 19.52
N ALA A 7 -1.27 58.26 19.91
CA ALA A 7 -2.73 58.11 19.63
C ALA A 7 -3.18 57.81 18.16
N LYS A 8 -4.28 57.09 17.83
CA LYS A 8 -5.33 56.26 18.49
C LYS A 8 -6.11 55.52 17.35
N PRO A 9 -7.08 54.63 17.64
CA PRO A 9 -7.63 53.60 16.73
C PRO A 9 -8.86 54.05 15.92
N PHE A 10 -9.23 53.27 14.90
CA PHE A 10 -10.51 53.40 14.18
C PHE A 10 -11.50 52.30 14.55
N SER A 11 -12.75 52.73 14.65
CA SER A 11 -13.95 52.07 15.16
C SER A 11 -14.83 51.45 14.07
N HIS A 12 -15.70 50.55 14.55
CA HIS A 12 -16.98 50.08 14.00
C HIS A 12 -17.64 50.88 12.87
N ALA A 13 -18.25 50.13 11.94
CA ALA A 13 -19.52 50.46 11.31
C ALA A 13 -20.34 49.18 11.06
N GLU A 14 -21.46 49.04 11.78
CA GLU A 14 -22.63 48.23 11.40
C GLU A 14 -23.60 49.14 10.63
N ILE A 15 -24.20 48.69 9.51
CA ILE A 15 -25.62 48.89 9.11
C ILE A 15 -26.03 47.80 8.09
N SER A 16 -26.70 46.74 8.55
CA SER A 16 -28.09 46.29 8.23
C SER A 16 -28.61 46.06 6.76
N PRO A 17 -29.79 45.42 6.55
CA PRO A 17 -29.90 44.16 5.79
C PRO A 17 -30.81 44.23 4.54
N CYS A 18 -30.65 43.27 3.61
CA CYS A 18 -31.55 43.11 2.46
C CYS A 18 -32.48 41.89 2.62
N HIS A 19 -33.77 42.18 2.59
CA HIS A 19 -34.91 41.25 2.61
C HIS A 19 -35.12 40.51 1.28
N TYR A 20 -35.43 39.21 1.40
CA TYR A 20 -36.56 38.47 0.79
C TYR A 20 -36.88 38.65 -0.72
N LYS A 21 -36.79 37.55 -1.48
CA LYS A 21 -37.98 36.79 -1.94
C LYS A 21 -37.61 35.39 -2.52
N PRO A 22 -38.39 34.35 -2.21
CA PRO A 22 -38.29 32.99 -2.76
C PRO A 22 -39.29 32.77 -3.90
N ASP A 23 -39.04 31.79 -4.78
CA ASP A 23 -39.94 31.17 -5.78
C ASP A 23 -39.01 30.27 -6.65
N ILE A 24 -39.22 29.00 -7.03
CA ILE A 24 -40.42 28.18 -7.33
C ILE A 24 -40.05 26.69 -7.18
N ILE A 25 -40.91 25.92 -6.51
CA ILE A 25 -40.95 24.44 -6.53
C ILE A 25 -41.97 24.02 -7.60
N PRO A 26 -41.69 23.04 -8.49
CA PRO A 26 -42.74 22.42 -9.27
C PRO A 26 -43.37 21.25 -8.50
N CYS A 27 -44.66 21.40 -8.19
CA CYS A 27 -45.55 20.37 -7.68
C CYS A 27 -45.65 19.17 -8.65
N VAL A 28 -45.43 17.97 -8.13
CA VAL A 28 -45.83 16.69 -8.75
C VAL A 28 -47.20 16.29 -8.19
N PRO A 29 -48.20 15.93 -9.01
CA PRO A 29 -49.49 15.49 -8.51
C PRO A 29 -49.44 14.03 -7.99
N ARG A 30 -49.81 13.84 -6.72
CA ARG A 30 -50.22 12.55 -6.16
C ARG A 30 -51.66 12.25 -6.58
N ASN A 31 -51.86 11.20 -7.37
CA ASN A 31 -53.15 10.51 -7.46
C ASN A 31 -52.97 9.09 -6.89
N LEU A 32 -53.68 8.84 -5.79
CA LEU A 32 -53.91 7.53 -5.19
C LEU A 32 -55.12 6.90 -5.87
N HIS A 33 -54.93 5.75 -6.51
CA HIS A 33 -55.96 4.71 -6.60
C HIS A 33 -55.29 3.33 -6.56
N SER A 34 -55.70 2.55 -5.56
CA SER A 34 -55.33 1.16 -5.35
C SER A 34 -55.87 0.27 -6.46
N ILE A 35 -55.09 -0.73 -6.91
CA ILE A 35 -55.57 -2.10 -7.25
C ILE A 35 -54.38 -3.06 -7.09
N LYS A 36 -54.63 -4.15 -6.37
CA LYS A 36 -53.76 -5.32 -6.14
C LYS A 36 -53.49 -6.05 -7.46
N HIS A 37 -52.27 -6.58 -7.66
CA HIS A 37 -52.05 -7.94 -8.19
C HIS A 37 -50.59 -8.39 -8.01
N ASN A 38 -50.44 -9.58 -7.41
CA ASN A 38 -49.22 -10.39 -7.36
C ASN A 38 -48.80 -10.79 -8.78
N GLN A 39 -47.58 -10.47 -9.19
CA GLN A 39 -46.85 -11.26 -10.20
C GLN A 39 -45.35 -11.30 -9.87
N THR A 40 -44.91 -12.50 -9.51
CA THR A 40 -43.51 -12.93 -9.46
C THR A 40 -42.94 -12.86 -10.89
N ILE A 41 -41.93 -12.02 -11.11
CA ILE A 41 -41.18 -11.98 -12.37
C ILE A 41 -39.85 -12.67 -12.14
N THR A 42 -39.75 -13.91 -12.60
CA THR A 42 -38.50 -14.66 -12.77
C THR A 42 -37.89 -14.21 -14.09
N MET A 43 -36.79 -13.44 -14.06
CA MET A 43 -36.04 -13.11 -15.27
C MET A 43 -34.91 -14.12 -15.47
N THR A 44 -35.18 -15.12 -16.29
CA THR A 44 -34.17 -15.99 -16.90
C THR A 44 -33.49 -15.22 -18.02
N VAL A 45 -32.21 -14.87 -17.85
CA VAL A 45 -31.39 -14.31 -18.94
C VAL A 45 -30.70 -15.45 -19.68
N THR A 46 -31.19 -15.71 -20.89
CA THR A 46 -30.67 -16.69 -21.83
C THR A 46 -29.33 -16.20 -22.41
N ALA A 47 -28.28 -17.01 -22.29
CA ALA A 47 -26.97 -16.75 -22.88
C ALA A 47 -27.02 -16.79 -24.43
N PRO A 48 -26.38 -15.86 -25.14
CA PRO A 48 -26.22 -15.97 -26.59
C PRO A 48 -25.11 -16.96 -26.94
N SER A 49 -25.48 -17.96 -27.74
CA SER A 49 -24.61 -18.94 -28.39
C SER A 49 -23.66 -18.30 -29.41
N ILE A 50 -22.36 -18.55 -29.28
CA ILE A 50 -21.32 -18.17 -30.25
C ILE A 50 -20.98 -19.39 -31.12
N PRO A 51 -20.87 -19.25 -32.45
CA PRO A 51 -20.67 -20.38 -33.36
C PRO A 51 -19.25 -20.94 -33.32
N GLU A 52 -19.17 -22.27 -33.25
CA GLU A 52 -17.99 -23.07 -33.57
C GLU A 52 -17.59 -22.84 -35.04
N THR A 53 -16.36 -22.41 -35.29
CA THR A 53 -15.47 -22.90 -36.37
C THR A 53 -14.16 -22.11 -36.35
N ILE A 54 -13.04 -22.81 -36.11
CA ILE A 54 -11.68 -22.32 -36.40
C ILE A 54 -11.08 -23.31 -37.41
N PRO A 55 -10.64 -22.86 -38.60
CA PRO A 55 -9.92 -23.73 -39.51
C PRO A 55 -8.47 -23.92 -39.05
N GLU A 56 -8.09 -25.19 -38.92
CA GLU A 56 -6.73 -25.69 -38.86
C GLU A 56 -5.92 -25.26 -40.10
N ASN A 57 -4.63 -24.98 -39.88
CA ASN A 57 -3.55 -24.74 -40.85
C ASN A 57 -3.30 -23.29 -41.31
N ALA A 58 -2.36 -22.64 -40.62
CA ALA A 58 -1.48 -21.65 -41.24
C ALA A 58 -0.04 -21.91 -40.78
N GLU A 59 0.82 -22.19 -41.75
CA GLU A 59 2.22 -22.59 -41.61
C GLU A 59 3.09 -21.47 -41.00
N LEU A 60 4.01 -21.85 -40.12
CA LEU A 60 5.06 -20.98 -39.58
C LEU A 60 6.13 -20.64 -40.64
N PRO A 61 6.54 -19.36 -40.78
CA PRO A 61 7.79 -19.05 -41.45
C PRO A 61 8.97 -19.32 -40.51
N LYS A 62 9.85 -20.23 -40.95
CA LYS A 62 11.12 -20.55 -40.31
C LYS A 62 12.10 -19.36 -40.41
N GLY A 63 12.77 -19.09 -39.29
CA GLY A 63 14.18 -18.70 -39.25
C GLY A 63 14.50 -17.20 -39.21
N LYS A 64 14.80 -16.68 -38.01
CA LYS A 64 15.96 -15.82 -37.78
C LYS A 64 16.62 -16.20 -36.45
N THR A 65 17.93 -16.38 -36.53
CA THR A 65 18.90 -16.75 -35.49
C THR A 65 18.86 -15.86 -34.24
N PRO A 66 19.26 -16.39 -33.07
CA PRO A 66 19.24 -15.65 -31.81
C PRO A 66 20.31 -14.56 -31.82
N ILE A 67 19.89 -13.31 -31.57
CA ILE A 67 20.83 -12.22 -31.30
C ILE A 67 21.45 -12.50 -29.93
N ARG A 68 22.74 -12.77 -29.98
CA ARG A 68 23.68 -12.98 -28.88
C ARG A 68 23.52 -11.85 -27.85
N GLY A 69 23.34 -12.23 -26.58
CA GLY A 69 23.10 -11.32 -25.47
C GLY A 69 24.18 -10.25 -25.33
N VAL A 70 23.75 -9.00 -25.26
CA VAL A 70 24.56 -7.91 -24.73
C VAL A 70 24.52 -8.04 -23.20
N PRO A 71 25.67 -8.13 -22.52
CA PRO A 71 25.71 -8.08 -21.06
C PRO A 71 25.43 -6.63 -20.65
N HIS A 72 24.18 -6.32 -20.28
CA HIS A 72 23.85 -5.01 -19.73
C HIS A 72 24.31 -4.96 -18.26
N THR A 73 25.43 -4.25 -18.04
CA THR A 73 25.86 -3.69 -16.75
C THR A 73 24.71 -2.95 -16.04
N PRO A 74 24.77 -2.74 -14.71
CA PRO A 74 23.76 -1.94 -14.01
C PRO A 74 23.52 -0.64 -14.76
N THR A 75 22.26 -0.32 -14.99
CA THR A 75 21.82 0.89 -15.69
C THR A 75 22.22 2.10 -14.85
N HIS A 76 23.35 2.71 -15.20
CA HIS A 76 23.79 3.97 -14.63
C HIS A 76 22.82 5.06 -15.10
N THR A 77 21.95 5.52 -14.20
CA THR A 77 21.10 6.68 -14.45
C THR A 77 21.89 7.95 -14.13
N SER A 78 21.55 9.06 -14.78
CA SER A 78 22.23 10.34 -14.50
C SER A 78 22.06 10.79 -13.05
N SER A 79 20.91 10.49 -12.43
CA SER A 79 20.63 10.77 -11.01
C SER A 79 21.53 9.96 -10.09
N TRP A 80 21.74 8.68 -10.38
CA TRP A 80 22.69 7.84 -9.66
C TRP A 80 24.11 8.39 -9.79
N ASP A 81 24.60 8.60 -11.01
CA ASP A 81 25.98 9.05 -11.23
C ASP A 81 26.26 10.40 -10.55
N LEU A 82 25.31 11.33 -10.62
CA LEU A 82 25.40 12.62 -9.94
C LEU A 82 25.48 12.43 -8.43
N THR A 83 24.53 11.70 -7.83
CA THR A 83 24.46 11.56 -6.37
C THR A 83 25.61 10.72 -5.82
N SER A 84 25.99 9.63 -6.47
CA SER A 84 27.10 8.76 -6.05
C SER A 84 28.46 9.46 -6.12
N THR A 85 28.61 10.46 -6.99
CA THR A 85 29.85 11.26 -7.07
C THR A 85 30.07 12.09 -5.81
N TRP A 86 29.00 12.64 -5.22
CA TRP A 86 29.09 13.60 -4.12
C TRP A 86 28.73 13.00 -2.75
N LEU A 87 27.86 11.99 -2.73
CA LEU A 87 27.40 11.33 -1.51
C LEU A 87 28.29 10.13 -1.19
N VAL A 88 29.50 10.42 -0.72
CA VAL A 88 30.41 9.39 -0.20
C VAL A 88 30.30 9.38 1.33
N GLY A 89 29.54 8.44 1.87
CA GLY A 89 29.39 8.29 3.32
C GLY A 89 30.69 7.85 4.00
N ALA A 90 31.01 8.40 5.17
CA ALA A 90 32.13 7.94 6.00
C ALA A 90 31.85 6.63 6.77
N ASN A 91 30.56 6.29 6.93
CA ASN A 91 30.11 5.05 7.59
C ASN A 91 30.03 3.91 6.56
N GLU A 92 30.75 2.81 6.84
CA GLU A 92 30.83 1.64 5.95
C GLU A 92 29.47 0.97 5.70
N HIS A 93 28.58 0.93 6.70
CA HIS A 93 27.26 0.33 6.56
C HIS A 93 26.33 1.21 5.72
N VAL A 94 26.39 2.53 5.89
CA VAL A 94 25.65 3.48 5.05
C VAL A 94 26.14 3.36 3.61
N ARG A 95 27.46 3.26 3.39
CA ARG A 95 28.03 3.05 2.06
C ARG A 95 27.58 1.74 1.43
N ALA A 96 27.63 0.63 2.18
CA ALA A 96 27.21 -0.67 1.67
C ALA A 96 25.72 -0.70 1.31
N TRP A 97 24.86 -0.10 2.15
CA TRP A 97 23.44 0.07 1.80
C TRP A 97 23.23 0.98 0.60
N TRP A 98 24.00 2.06 0.48
CA TRP A 98 23.93 3.00 -0.65
C TRP A 98 24.31 2.31 -1.97
N ASP A 99 25.40 1.55 -1.98
CA ASP A 99 25.85 0.79 -3.15
C ASP A 99 24.84 -0.30 -3.55
N ALA A 100 24.08 -0.84 -2.59
CA ALA A 100 23.10 -1.89 -2.82
C ALA A 100 21.74 -1.36 -3.30
N LEU A 101 21.18 -0.35 -2.62
CA LEU A 101 19.82 0.15 -2.83
C LEU A 101 19.78 1.36 -3.76
N GLY A 102 20.80 2.22 -3.72
CA GLY A 102 20.84 3.47 -4.46
C GLY A 102 20.64 3.30 -5.97
N PRO A 103 21.40 2.43 -6.66
CA PRO A 103 21.20 2.17 -8.09
C PRO A 103 19.81 1.60 -8.42
N GLN A 104 19.24 0.80 -7.52
CA GLN A 104 17.92 0.19 -7.71
C GLN A 104 16.82 1.26 -7.63
N ILE A 105 16.87 2.12 -6.62
CA ILE A 105 15.92 3.22 -6.41
C ILE A 105 16.05 4.26 -7.52
N ALA A 106 17.27 4.56 -7.97
CA ALA A 106 17.49 5.46 -9.10
C ALA A 106 16.87 4.89 -10.39
N SER A 107 17.05 3.60 -10.65
CA SER A 107 16.44 2.91 -11.80
C SER A 107 14.92 2.85 -11.68
N LEU A 108 14.37 2.59 -10.48
CA LEU A 108 12.94 2.63 -10.22
C LEU A 108 12.36 4.01 -10.57
N ALA A 109 12.96 5.09 -10.08
CA ALA A 109 12.50 6.45 -10.34
C ALA A 109 12.60 6.84 -11.82
N ASP A 110 13.68 6.44 -12.50
CA ASP A 110 13.87 6.68 -13.92
C ASP A 110 12.85 5.93 -14.79
N GLU A 111 12.65 4.64 -14.50
CA GLU A 111 11.67 3.80 -15.20
C GLU A 111 10.23 4.24 -14.92
N ALA A 112 9.97 4.82 -13.76
CA ALA A 112 8.71 5.44 -13.41
C ALA A 112 8.59 6.87 -13.96
N GLY A 113 9.51 7.35 -14.80
CA GLY A 113 9.38 8.64 -15.48
C GLY A 113 9.55 9.88 -14.61
N TYR A 114 10.05 9.74 -13.37
CA TYR A 114 10.32 10.89 -12.51
C TYR A 114 11.35 11.81 -13.17
N LYS A 115 11.15 13.12 -13.06
CA LYS A 115 12.13 14.10 -13.53
C LYS A 115 13.41 14.02 -12.70
N MET A 116 14.54 14.38 -13.31
CA MET A 116 15.87 14.35 -12.69
C MET A 116 15.93 14.99 -11.28
N LEU A 117 15.23 16.12 -11.08
CA LEU A 117 15.17 16.77 -9.77
C LEU A 117 14.51 15.87 -8.72
N ALA A 118 13.33 15.31 -9.04
CA ALA A 118 12.62 14.40 -8.15
C ALA A 118 13.40 13.10 -7.91
N GLN A 119 14.03 12.53 -8.94
CA GLN A 119 14.94 11.38 -8.78
C GLN A 119 16.06 11.69 -7.78
N THR A 120 16.64 12.90 -7.88
CA THR A 120 17.72 13.35 -6.97
C THR A 120 17.21 13.55 -5.54
N GLU A 121 16.01 14.13 -5.36
CA GLU A 121 15.38 14.30 -4.05
C GLU A 121 15.09 12.96 -3.36
N ILE A 122 14.57 11.98 -4.11
CA ILE A 122 14.36 10.61 -3.62
C ILE A 122 15.67 10.00 -3.12
N LEU A 123 16.74 10.14 -3.90
CA LEU A 123 18.07 9.62 -3.54
C LEU A 123 18.70 10.36 -2.34
N LEU A 124 18.48 11.67 -2.22
CA LEU A 124 18.94 12.45 -1.07
C LEU A 124 18.21 12.07 0.21
N LEU A 125 16.88 11.85 0.13
CA LEU A 125 16.09 11.34 1.25
C LEU A 125 16.62 9.97 1.68
N LEU A 126 16.79 9.04 0.73
CA LEU A 126 17.33 7.71 1.02
C LEU A 126 18.67 7.84 1.76
N HIS A 127 19.67 8.48 1.13
CA HIS A 127 21.03 8.53 1.66
C HIS A 127 21.13 9.27 2.99
N SER A 128 20.49 10.43 3.11
CA SER A 128 20.73 11.36 4.23
C SER A 128 19.79 11.14 5.41
N VAL A 129 18.61 10.56 5.17
CA VAL A 129 17.57 10.39 6.18
C VAL A 129 17.35 8.92 6.51
N LEU A 130 17.35 8.00 5.54
CA LEU A 130 16.93 6.61 5.78
C LEU A 130 18.11 5.68 6.06
N LEU A 131 19.15 5.70 5.24
CA LEU A 131 20.29 4.77 5.36
C LEU A 131 20.97 4.78 6.74
N PRO A 132 21.12 5.92 7.46
CA PRO A 132 21.70 5.91 8.80
C PRO A 132 20.93 5.05 9.83
N HIS A 133 19.67 4.71 9.53
CA HIS A 133 18.76 4.01 10.44
C HIS A 133 18.42 2.58 9.99
N LEU A 134 18.96 2.10 8.87
CA LEU A 134 18.76 0.73 8.38
C LEU A 134 19.63 -0.32 9.10
N GLY A 135 20.50 0.10 10.02
CA GLY A 135 21.38 -0.80 10.76
C GLY A 135 22.53 -1.37 9.91
N ARG A 136 23.04 -2.53 10.32
CA ARG A 136 24.21 -3.18 9.68
C ARG A 136 23.83 -3.80 8.33
N TYR A 137 24.78 -3.73 7.40
CA TYR A 137 24.78 -4.50 6.16
C TYR A 137 25.81 -5.65 6.24
N PRO A 138 25.53 -6.86 5.72
CA PRO A 138 24.22 -7.31 5.24
C PRO A 138 23.20 -7.36 6.38
N PRO A 139 21.89 -7.30 6.08
CA PRO A 139 20.87 -7.39 7.13
C PRO A 139 21.02 -8.72 7.87
N ILE A 140 20.91 -8.68 9.20
CA ILE A 140 20.89 -9.89 10.05
C ILE A 140 19.60 -10.71 9.81
N GLN A 141 18.56 -10.05 9.26
CA GLN A 141 17.28 -10.67 8.95
C GLN A 141 17.31 -11.41 7.61
N GLU A 142 16.59 -12.54 7.55
CA GLU A 142 16.37 -13.32 6.31
C GLU A 142 15.68 -12.49 5.22
N LYS A 143 14.94 -11.45 5.61
CA LYS A 143 14.28 -10.49 4.72
C LYS A 143 14.96 -9.11 4.83
N ALA A 144 15.12 -8.44 3.69
CA ALA A 144 15.61 -7.07 3.68
C ALA A 144 14.63 -6.13 4.41
N PRO A 145 15.10 -5.14 5.18
CA PRO A 145 14.25 -4.19 5.89
C PRO A 145 13.65 -3.13 4.95
N VAL A 146 13.55 -3.43 3.65
CA VAL A 146 13.15 -2.50 2.60
C VAL A 146 12.23 -3.22 1.62
N GLU A 147 11.17 -2.55 1.18
CA GLU A 147 10.24 -2.98 0.15
C GLU A 147 9.94 -1.80 -0.78
N TYR A 148 9.79 -2.07 -2.07
CA TYR A 148 9.39 -1.11 -3.08
C TYR A 148 7.93 -1.36 -3.47
N ARG A 149 7.15 -0.30 -3.67
CA ARG A 149 5.81 -0.41 -4.27
C ARG A 149 5.72 0.47 -5.50
N TRP A 150 5.09 -0.08 -6.53
CA TRP A 150 4.91 0.54 -7.83
C TRP A 150 3.44 0.57 -8.17
N THR A 151 2.86 1.77 -8.19
CA THR A 151 1.43 1.97 -8.37
C THR A 151 1.15 2.53 -9.75
N CYS A 152 0.45 1.77 -10.60
CA CYS A 152 -0.04 2.29 -11.88
C CYS A 152 -1.30 3.12 -11.64
N THR A 153 -1.29 4.39 -12.01
CA THR A 153 -2.45 5.29 -12.00
C THR A 153 -3.39 4.91 -13.13
N GLY A 154 -4.68 4.82 -12.80
CA GLY A 154 -5.68 4.12 -13.59
C GLY A 154 -6.71 5.06 -14.20
N ASP A 155 -6.32 5.88 -15.16
CA ASP A 155 -7.25 6.30 -16.22
C ASP A 155 -6.46 6.87 -17.41
N GLU A 156 -6.82 6.50 -18.64
CA GLU A 156 -6.29 7.15 -19.85
C GLU A 156 -6.70 8.63 -19.93
N HIS A 157 -7.68 9.04 -19.12
CA HIS A 157 -8.22 10.41 -19.07
C HIS A 157 -7.69 11.23 -17.89
N ASP A 158 -6.92 10.62 -16.99
CA ASP A 158 -6.22 11.32 -15.90
C ASP A 158 -4.84 11.77 -16.39
N HIS A 159 -4.83 12.81 -17.23
CA HIS A 159 -3.60 13.42 -17.77
C HIS A 159 -2.73 14.09 -16.69
N GLU A 160 -3.20 14.16 -15.44
CA GLU A 160 -2.47 14.79 -14.34
C GLU A 160 -1.43 13.84 -13.73
N HIS A 161 -1.59 12.51 -13.92
CA HIS A 161 -0.70 11.49 -13.36
C HIS A 161 -0.26 10.46 -14.41
N ASP A 162 0.49 10.91 -15.43
CA ASP A 162 0.96 10.10 -16.56
C ASP A 162 2.10 9.12 -16.22
N HIS A 163 2.43 8.97 -14.92
CA HIS A 163 3.50 8.10 -14.50
C HIS A 163 3.19 7.32 -13.21
N PRO A 164 3.81 6.15 -13.02
CA PRO A 164 3.62 5.35 -11.82
C PRO A 164 4.07 6.09 -10.56
N THR A 165 3.35 5.90 -9.45
CA THR A 165 3.78 6.39 -8.14
C THR A 165 4.67 5.37 -7.46
N LEU A 166 5.83 5.81 -6.98
CA LEU A 166 6.73 4.98 -6.17
C LEU A 166 6.45 5.16 -4.69
N THR A 167 6.51 4.05 -3.96
CA THR A 167 6.56 4.06 -2.49
C THR A 167 7.73 3.23 -2.00
N LEU A 168 8.51 3.78 -1.08
CA LEU A 168 9.59 3.08 -0.39
C LEU A 168 9.14 2.76 1.04
N ALA A 169 8.98 1.48 1.36
CA ALA A 169 8.74 1.03 2.73
C ALA A 169 10.03 0.55 3.37
N ILE A 170 10.26 0.95 4.63
CA ILE A 170 11.42 0.54 5.41
C ILE A 170 11.01 0.14 6.83
N GLU A 171 11.80 -0.73 7.42
CA GLU A 171 11.81 -0.95 8.86
C GLU A 171 13.14 -0.47 9.43
N ALA A 172 13.08 0.55 10.28
CA ALA A 172 14.29 1.11 10.88
C ALA A 172 14.83 0.14 11.94
N ALA A 173 16.07 -0.30 11.80
CA ALA A 173 16.75 -1.17 12.76
C ALA A 173 17.53 -0.37 13.83
N GLY A 174 17.71 0.94 13.61
CA GLY A 174 18.51 1.83 14.44
C GLY A 174 19.98 1.86 14.08
N ASP A 175 20.82 2.36 15.00
CA ASP A 175 22.26 2.54 14.75
C ASP A 175 22.91 1.18 14.49
N ALA A 176 23.70 1.09 13.42
CA ALA A 176 24.52 -0.07 13.11
C ALA A 176 25.48 -0.46 14.24
N LYS A 177 25.83 0.43 15.17
CA LYS A 177 26.62 0.08 16.36
C LYS A 177 25.81 -0.63 17.45
N SER A 178 24.48 -0.53 17.40
CA SER A 178 23.60 -1.13 18.38
C SER A 178 23.42 -2.64 18.18
N THR A 179 23.26 -3.38 19.28
CA THR A 179 22.81 -4.77 19.25
C THR A 179 21.35 -4.79 18.77
N SER A 180 21.18 -5.12 17.49
CA SER A 180 19.98 -4.93 16.64
C SER A 180 18.70 -5.68 17.05
N HIS A 181 18.64 -6.29 18.24
CA HIS A 181 17.51 -7.12 18.67
C HIS A 181 16.61 -6.45 19.70
N LEU A 182 16.94 -5.24 20.19
CA LEU A 182 16.09 -4.56 21.17
C LEU A 182 15.07 -3.68 20.45
N THR A 183 13.79 -3.95 20.70
CA THR A 183 12.64 -3.19 20.17
C THR A 183 12.81 -1.68 20.31
N ARG A 184 13.38 -1.21 21.43
CA ARG A 184 13.63 0.22 21.66
C ARG A 184 14.42 0.90 20.54
N HIS A 185 15.40 0.23 19.93
CA HIS A 185 16.27 0.86 18.95
C HIS A 185 15.55 1.07 17.63
N HIS A 186 14.67 0.13 17.27
CA HIS A 186 13.83 0.21 16.08
C HIS A 186 12.82 1.36 16.24
N LEU A 187 12.12 1.40 17.38
CA LEU A 187 11.17 2.47 17.70
C LEU A 187 11.81 3.86 17.75
N GLN A 188 12.97 3.98 18.42
CA GLN A 188 13.71 5.25 18.51
C GLN A 188 14.18 5.73 17.13
N ALA A 189 14.57 4.82 16.24
CA ALA A 189 14.99 5.16 14.88
C ALA A 189 13.82 5.67 14.05
N THR A 190 12.66 5.01 14.12
CA THR A 190 11.42 5.53 13.49
C THR A 190 11.08 6.92 13.98
N GLN A 191 11.13 7.15 15.30
CA GLN A 191 10.85 8.47 15.88
C GLN A 191 11.82 9.54 15.36
N GLN A 192 13.12 9.25 15.32
CA GLN A 192 14.14 10.19 14.84
C GLN A 192 13.94 10.57 13.37
N ILE A 193 13.60 9.60 12.51
CA ILE A 193 13.29 9.87 11.09
C ILE A 193 12.09 10.81 10.99
N LEU A 194 11.00 10.52 11.69
CA LEU A 194 9.77 11.32 11.65
C LEU A 194 9.97 12.74 12.21
N GLU A 195 10.71 12.89 13.30
CA GLU A 195 11.06 14.20 13.87
C GLU A 195 11.93 15.03 12.94
N LEU A 196 12.92 14.40 12.29
CA LEU A 196 13.75 15.06 11.28
C LEU A 196 12.89 15.57 10.12
N LEU A 197 12.00 14.73 9.59
CA LEU A 197 11.10 15.11 8.49
C LEU A 197 10.15 16.22 8.90
N ALA A 198 9.53 16.15 10.08
CA ALA A 198 8.66 17.20 10.60
C ALA A 198 9.40 18.54 10.79
N SER A 199 10.71 18.51 11.07
CA SER A 199 11.52 19.72 11.19
C SER A 199 11.87 20.37 9.84
N GLN A 200 11.85 19.60 8.75
CA GLN A 200 12.25 20.04 7.41
C GLN A 200 11.07 20.29 6.47
N LEU A 201 9.96 19.57 6.64
CA LEU A 201 8.82 19.55 5.75
C LEU A 201 7.58 20.10 6.48
N PRO A 202 7.08 21.31 6.12
CA PRO A 202 5.91 21.90 6.76
C PRO A 202 4.62 21.08 6.62
N SER A 203 4.53 20.24 5.58
CA SER A 203 3.39 19.36 5.34
C SER A 203 3.33 18.17 6.31
N VAL A 204 4.44 17.85 6.99
CA VAL A 204 4.54 16.69 7.88
C VAL A 204 4.04 17.04 9.27
N SER A 205 3.10 16.24 9.77
CA SER A 205 2.54 16.38 11.13
C SER A 205 2.64 15.08 11.89
N LEU A 206 3.12 15.17 13.13
CA LEU A 206 3.28 14.02 14.03
C LEU A 206 2.12 13.88 15.01
N ARG A 207 1.00 14.61 14.82
CA ARG A 207 -0.14 14.61 15.75
C ARG A 207 -0.71 13.20 15.92
N TRP A 208 -1.06 12.53 14.82
CA TRP A 208 -1.64 11.18 14.86
C TRP A 208 -0.60 10.13 15.25
N TYR A 209 0.64 10.26 14.77
CA TYR A 209 1.75 9.41 15.24
C TYR A 209 1.87 9.41 16.78
N ARG A 210 1.94 10.59 17.40
CA ARG A 210 2.06 10.72 18.87
C ARG A 210 0.85 10.15 19.60
N HIS A 211 -0.35 10.37 19.07
CA HIS A 211 -1.59 9.79 19.60
C HIS A 211 -1.49 8.26 19.65
N PHE A 212 -1.14 7.61 18.55
CA PHE A 212 -1.10 6.14 18.50
C PHE A 212 0.10 5.52 19.22
N VAL A 213 1.23 6.23 19.33
CA VAL A 213 2.33 5.82 20.23
C VAL A 213 1.83 5.68 21.66
N GLN A 214 1.05 6.66 22.15
CA GLN A 214 0.48 6.63 23.49
C GLN A 214 -0.65 5.60 23.62
N ALA A 215 -1.58 5.59 22.66
CA ALA A 215 -2.75 4.72 22.69
C ALA A 215 -2.40 3.22 22.64
N PHE A 216 -1.35 2.85 21.91
CA PHE A 216 -0.83 1.49 21.86
C PHE A 216 0.29 1.20 22.87
N HIS A 217 0.56 2.12 23.80
CA HIS A 217 1.55 1.93 24.86
C HIS A 217 2.97 1.65 24.34
N ILE A 218 3.31 2.20 23.16
CA ILE A 218 4.60 2.00 22.47
C ILE A 218 5.73 2.72 23.20
N ASP A 219 5.42 3.83 23.87
CA ASP A 219 6.33 4.62 24.71
C ASP A 219 6.99 3.80 25.83
N HIS A 220 6.24 2.90 26.48
CA HIS A 220 6.79 1.99 27.48
C HIS A 220 7.87 1.04 26.91
N HIS A 221 7.87 0.82 25.59
CA HIS A 221 8.89 0.04 24.90
C HIS A 221 10.09 0.86 24.43
N MET A 222 9.98 2.19 24.45
CA MET A 222 11.09 3.12 24.18
C MET A 222 11.96 3.37 25.42
N ASP A 223 11.40 3.23 26.62
CA ASP A 223 12.07 3.48 27.90
C ASP A 223 12.99 2.34 28.38
N HIS A 224 14.02 2.71 29.16
CA HIS A 224 15.08 1.84 29.68
C HIS A 224 14.61 0.75 30.68
N SER A 225 13.33 0.73 31.07
CA SER A 225 12.81 -0.11 32.17
C SER A 225 12.36 -1.51 31.75
N SER A 226 12.40 -1.86 30.47
CA SER A 226 11.95 -3.16 29.95
C SER A 226 12.92 -4.34 30.17
N HIS A 227 13.82 -4.24 31.16
CA HIS A 227 14.75 -5.32 31.54
C HIS A 227 14.10 -6.57 32.18
N HIS A 228 12.77 -6.58 32.37
CA HIS A 228 12.06 -7.65 33.07
C HIS A 228 11.19 -8.56 32.19
N ARG A 229 11.20 -8.44 30.85
CA ARG A 229 10.40 -9.36 30.03
C ARG A 229 11.13 -10.69 29.83
N SER A 230 10.58 -11.73 30.47
CA SER A 230 11.05 -13.12 30.44
C SER A 230 11.16 -13.68 29.03
N SER A 231 12.04 -14.67 28.84
CA SER A 231 12.38 -15.37 27.59
C SER A 231 11.23 -16.18 26.93
N ARG A 232 9.97 -15.82 27.20
CA ARG A 232 8.77 -16.52 26.70
C ARG A 232 8.06 -15.79 25.56
N HIS A 233 8.49 -14.58 25.22
CA HIS A 233 7.90 -13.78 24.15
C HIS A 233 8.55 -14.09 22.80
N THR A 234 7.75 -14.48 21.82
CA THR A 234 8.17 -14.64 20.42
C THR A 234 8.35 -13.26 19.78
N ASP A 235 8.99 -13.18 18.61
CA ASP A 235 9.21 -11.90 17.91
C ASP A 235 7.89 -11.21 17.51
N ALA A 236 6.77 -11.97 17.46
CA ALA A 236 5.42 -11.50 17.22
C ALA A 236 4.84 -10.62 18.34
N ASP A 237 5.36 -10.73 19.59
CA ASP A 237 4.89 -9.96 20.74
C ASP A 237 5.48 -8.54 20.82
N ARG A 238 6.34 -8.18 19.87
CA ARG A 238 7.09 -6.92 19.90
C ARG A 238 6.43 -5.87 19.01
N PRO A 239 6.16 -4.67 19.53
CA PRO A 239 5.66 -3.60 18.68
C PRO A 239 6.66 -3.25 17.60
N ARG A 240 6.15 -3.05 16.39
CA ARG A 240 6.92 -2.63 15.21
C ARG A 240 6.31 -1.37 14.63
N THR A 241 7.16 -0.47 14.14
CA THR A 241 6.74 0.78 13.52
C THR A 241 7.41 1.04 12.18
N PRO A 242 7.14 0.23 11.14
CA PRO A 242 7.71 0.46 9.82
C PRO A 242 7.17 1.76 9.22
N LEU A 243 7.96 2.33 8.32
CA LEU A 243 7.67 3.57 7.62
C LEU A 243 7.44 3.27 6.14
N ALA A 244 6.59 4.05 5.48
CA ALA A 244 6.54 4.11 4.03
C ALA A 244 6.58 5.56 3.56
N PHE A 245 7.23 5.79 2.42
CA PHE A 245 7.39 7.11 1.81
C PHE A 245 6.79 7.05 0.42
N GLU A 246 5.62 7.66 0.24
CA GLU A 246 5.03 7.83 -1.08
C GLU A 246 5.62 9.08 -1.74
N PHE A 247 6.11 8.93 -2.97
CA PHE A 247 6.71 9.99 -3.76
C PHE A 247 5.69 10.55 -4.74
N ALA A 248 4.80 11.43 -4.26
CA ALA A 248 3.81 12.10 -5.08
C ALA A 248 4.39 13.36 -5.74
N ASP A 249 3.69 13.90 -6.75
CA ASP A 249 4.07 15.17 -7.40
C ASP A 249 4.01 16.37 -6.44
N THR A 250 3.22 16.25 -5.38
CA THR A 250 3.10 17.27 -4.31
C THR A 250 4.18 17.15 -3.25
N GLY A 251 5.05 16.14 -3.34
CA GLY A 251 6.17 15.89 -2.44
C GLY A 251 6.10 14.52 -1.76
N VAL A 252 6.92 14.36 -0.72
CA VAL A 252 7.00 13.12 0.05
C VAL A 252 5.91 13.08 1.11
N VAL A 253 5.14 11.99 1.14
CA VAL A 253 4.15 11.71 2.19
C VAL A 253 4.63 10.54 3.05
N PRO A 254 5.14 10.79 4.27
CA PRO A 254 5.50 9.73 5.18
C PRO A 254 4.25 9.09 5.80
N ARG A 255 4.23 7.75 5.81
CA ARG A 255 3.26 6.92 6.53
C ARG A 255 4.00 6.13 7.58
N VAL A 256 3.39 5.96 8.74
CA VAL A 256 3.90 5.10 9.81
C VAL A 256 2.85 4.06 10.12
N TYR A 257 3.30 2.82 10.26
CA TYR A 257 2.46 1.69 10.62
C TYR A 257 2.72 1.29 12.06
N PHE A 258 1.72 0.74 12.73
CA PHE A 258 1.79 0.25 14.10
C PHE A 258 1.31 -1.19 14.13
N SER A 259 2.18 -2.10 14.57
CA SER A 259 1.80 -3.45 14.99
C SER A 259 1.67 -3.43 16.51
N PRO A 260 0.46 -3.25 17.08
CA PRO A 260 0.30 -3.22 18.52
C PRO A 260 0.59 -4.60 19.13
N PRO A 261 1.13 -4.67 20.36
CA PRO A 261 1.37 -5.93 21.03
C PRO A 261 0.03 -6.66 21.27
N ALA A 262 0.00 -7.95 20.99
CA ALA A 262 -1.13 -8.80 21.37
C ALA A 262 -1.21 -8.95 22.90
N GLN A 263 -2.39 -9.34 23.40
CA GLN A 263 -2.51 -9.68 24.82
C GLN A 263 -1.74 -10.97 25.13
N ALA A 264 -1.32 -11.18 26.38
CA ALA A 264 -0.42 -12.28 26.77
C ALA A 264 -0.92 -13.71 26.47
N GLN A 265 -2.17 -13.88 26.02
CA GLN A 265 -2.79 -15.14 25.63
C GLN A 265 -3.28 -15.16 24.18
N GLU A 266 -3.11 -14.06 23.43
CA GLU A 266 -3.55 -13.92 22.05
C GLU A 266 -2.32 -13.89 21.12
N GLU A 267 -2.40 -14.56 19.98
CA GLU A 267 -1.33 -14.51 18.97
C GLU A 267 -1.38 -13.23 18.12
N LYS A 268 -2.54 -12.56 18.08
CA LYS A 268 -2.80 -11.36 17.28
C LYS A 268 -3.59 -10.33 18.10
N PRO A 269 -3.42 -9.03 17.83
CA PRO A 269 -4.21 -8.00 18.52
C PRO A 269 -5.69 -8.13 18.18
N SER A 270 -6.56 -8.08 19.20
CA SER A 270 -8.00 -8.05 19.00
C SER A 270 -8.48 -6.73 18.39
N LEU A 271 -9.65 -6.75 17.71
CA LEU A 271 -10.30 -5.54 17.21
C LEU A 271 -10.50 -4.48 18.31
N ALA A 272 -10.75 -4.92 19.54
CA ALA A 272 -10.91 -4.05 20.71
C ALA A 272 -9.73 -3.08 20.88
N ILE A 273 -8.49 -3.56 20.75
CA ILE A 273 -7.26 -2.76 20.87
C ILE A 273 -7.28 -1.59 19.87
N PHE A 274 -7.67 -1.85 18.62
CA PHE A 274 -7.77 -0.81 17.60
C PHE A 274 -8.94 0.14 17.86
N THR A 275 -10.11 -0.38 18.25
CA THR A 275 -11.27 0.46 18.54
C THR A 275 -11.03 1.40 19.71
N ASP A 276 -10.38 0.93 20.77
CA ASP A 276 -10.09 1.76 21.95
C ASP A 276 -9.01 2.81 21.65
N ALA A 277 -8.08 2.51 20.74
CA ALA A 277 -7.08 3.48 20.30
C ALA A 277 -7.64 4.55 19.35
N ILE A 278 -8.60 4.19 18.48
CA ILE A 278 -9.19 5.11 17.48
C ILE A 278 -10.31 5.95 18.08
N ARG A 279 -11.12 5.42 19.00
CA ARG A 279 -12.32 6.10 19.54
C ARG A 279 -12.06 7.51 20.12
N PRO A 280 -10.98 7.77 20.88
CA PRO A 280 -10.70 9.13 21.35
C PRO A 280 -10.40 10.12 20.22
N LEU A 281 -9.86 9.64 19.09
CA LEU A 281 -9.64 10.49 17.91
C LEU A 281 -10.98 10.87 17.27
N SER A 282 -11.93 9.93 17.23
CA SER A 282 -13.30 10.12 16.71
C SER A 282 -14.09 11.21 17.44
N GLU A 283 -13.72 11.58 18.67
CA GLU A 283 -14.34 12.68 19.41
C GLU A 283 -14.01 14.06 18.80
N SER A 284 -12.88 14.15 18.09
CA SER A 284 -12.37 15.39 17.51
C SER A 284 -12.40 15.43 15.99
N VAL A 285 -12.54 14.28 15.33
CA VAL A 285 -12.55 14.09 13.89
C VAL A 285 -13.66 13.10 13.54
N SER A 286 -14.52 13.42 12.57
CA SER A 286 -15.56 12.49 12.13
C SER A 286 -14.94 11.30 11.40
N LEU A 287 -15.05 10.10 11.97
CA LEU A 287 -14.53 8.85 11.42
C LEU A 287 -15.65 7.84 11.14
N LEU A 288 -16.71 8.27 10.42
CA LEU A 288 -17.88 7.43 10.12
C LEU A 288 -17.51 6.12 9.40
N ALA A 289 -16.56 6.18 8.46
CA ALA A 289 -16.02 5.00 7.78
C ALA A 289 -15.44 3.94 8.74
N PHE A 290 -14.92 4.35 9.91
CA PHE A 290 -14.45 3.39 10.91
C PHE A 290 -15.61 2.66 11.59
N GLU A 291 -16.67 3.38 11.96
CA GLU A 291 -17.87 2.80 12.54
C GLU A 291 -18.53 1.82 11.55
N GLU A 292 -18.52 2.14 10.26
CA GLU A 292 -19.03 1.27 9.21
C GLU A 292 -18.21 -0.02 9.08
N PHE A 293 -16.87 0.08 9.17
CA PHE A 293 -15.98 -1.08 9.23
C PHE A 293 -16.30 -1.97 10.45
N VAL A 294 -16.42 -1.38 11.65
CA VAL A 294 -16.77 -2.12 12.87
C VAL A 294 -18.12 -2.82 12.71
N ALA A 295 -19.13 -2.11 12.19
CA ALA A 295 -20.44 -2.68 11.92
C ALA A 295 -20.42 -3.82 10.90
N PHE A 296 -19.53 -3.79 9.91
CA PHE A 296 -19.33 -4.89 8.97
C PHE A 296 -18.70 -6.10 9.67
N VAL A 297 -17.63 -5.90 10.45
CA VAL A 297 -16.95 -6.98 11.18
C VAL A 297 -17.90 -7.66 12.18
N ASP A 298 -18.71 -6.90 12.90
CA ASP A 298 -19.59 -7.44 13.94
C ASP A 298 -20.83 -8.17 13.40
N ASN A 299 -21.32 -7.77 12.21
CA ASN A 299 -22.66 -8.19 11.74
C ASN A 299 -22.67 -8.98 10.42
N HIS A 300 -21.53 -9.16 9.73
CA HIS A 300 -21.49 -9.87 8.46
C HIS A 300 -20.73 -11.21 8.57
N PRO A 301 -21.23 -12.33 7.99
CA PRO A 301 -20.59 -13.66 8.10
C PRO A 301 -19.15 -13.72 7.59
N VAL A 302 -18.82 -12.94 6.57
CA VAL A 302 -17.43 -12.79 6.08
C VAL A 302 -16.65 -11.80 6.94
N GLY A 303 -17.31 -10.75 7.44
CA GLY A 303 -16.69 -9.69 8.23
C GLY A 303 -16.11 -10.22 9.55
N VAL A 304 -16.81 -11.12 10.22
CA VAL A 304 -16.35 -11.76 11.48
C VAL A 304 -15.07 -12.58 11.33
N THR A 305 -14.65 -12.89 10.10
CA THR A 305 -13.39 -13.61 9.84
C THR A 305 -12.17 -12.68 9.78
N LEU A 306 -12.39 -11.36 9.75
CA LEU A 306 -11.31 -10.38 9.68
C LEU A 306 -10.66 -10.22 11.05
N THR A 307 -9.33 -10.38 11.06
CA THR A 307 -8.48 -10.13 12.23
C THR A 307 -7.58 -8.93 11.93
N PRO A 308 -7.80 -7.77 12.55
CA PRO A 308 -6.91 -6.62 12.42
C PRO A 308 -5.48 -6.94 12.90
N GLU A 309 -4.47 -6.43 12.21
CA GLU A 309 -3.06 -6.71 12.50
C GLU A 309 -2.20 -5.45 12.62
N VAL A 310 -2.47 -4.46 11.77
CA VAL A 310 -1.62 -3.26 11.65
C VAL A 310 -2.49 -2.03 11.42
N LEU A 311 -2.15 -0.92 12.07
CA LEU A 311 -2.73 0.39 11.79
C LEU A 311 -1.68 1.31 11.16
N GLY A 312 -1.89 1.73 9.93
CA GLY A 312 -1.13 2.80 9.27
C GLY A 312 -1.75 4.17 9.50
N VAL A 313 -0.92 5.21 9.54
CA VAL A 313 -1.37 6.61 9.57
C VAL A 313 -0.49 7.47 8.67
N ASP A 314 -1.11 8.40 7.95
CA ASP A 314 -0.36 9.47 7.29
C ASP A 314 0.22 10.43 8.32
N CYS A 315 1.49 10.81 8.14
CA CYS A 315 2.12 11.89 8.89
C CYS A 315 1.89 13.22 8.17
N ALA A 316 0.64 13.60 7.95
CA ALA A 316 0.26 14.80 7.20
C ALA A 316 -0.51 15.82 8.07
N ALA A 317 -0.26 17.11 7.86
CA ALA A 317 -0.93 18.20 8.60
C ALA A 317 -2.41 18.39 8.20
N ALA A 318 -2.72 18.16 6.93
CA ALA A 318 -4.06 18.11 6.38
C ALA A 318 -4.28 16.75 5.73
N SER A 319 -5.54 16.33 5.58
CA SER A 319 -5.95 15.12 4.84
C SER A 319 -5.29 13.80 5.28
N ALA A 320 -5.00 13.64 6.59
CA ALA A 320 -4.47 12.37 7.09
C ALA A 320 -5.55 11.27 7.05
N SER A 321 -5.17 10.08 6.57
CA SER A 321 -5.97 8.85 6.60
C SER A 321 -5.44 7.86 7.64
N LEU A 322 -6.34 7.01 8.13
CA LEU A 322 -5.98 5.77 8.84
C LEU A 322 -6.06 4.60 7.87
N TYR A 323 -5.14 3.64 7.98
CA TYR A 323 -5.06 2.45 7.14
C TYR A 323 -5.12 1.22 8.03
N LEU A 324 -6.31 0.66 8.23
CA LEU A 324 -6.46 -0.53 9.06
C LEU A 324 -6.25 -1.78 8.21
N HIS A 325 -5.17 -2.51 8.47
CA HIS A 325 -4.89 -3.78 7.80
C HIS A 325 -5.47 -4.93 8.61
N ALA A 326 -6.21 -5.81 7.93
CA ALA A 326 -6.79 -7.01 8.51
C ALA A 326 -6.54 -8.23 7.63
N HIS A 327 -6.40 -9.38 8.27
CA HIS A 327 -6.21 -10.68 7.66
C HIS A 327 -7.50 -11.49 7.74
N THR A 328 -7.76 -12.33 6.73
CA THR A 328 -8.79 -13.37 6.79
C THR A 328 -8.22 -14.67 6.20
N PRO A 329 -8.58 -15.85 6.73
CA PRO A 329 -8.20 -17.12 6.14
C PRO A 329 -8.90 -17.41 4.81
N LEU A 330 -9.98 -16.69 4.49
CA LEU A 330 -10.75 -16.90 3.27
C LEU A 330 -9.99 -16.35 2.05
N THR A 331 -9.97 -17.13 0.96
CA THR A 331 -9.27 -16.78 -0.28
C THR A 331 -10.17 -16.80 -1.51
N ASN A 332 -11.38 -17.36 -1.41
CA ASN A 332 -12.33 -17.39 -2.50
C ASN A 332 -12.76 -15.96 -2.94
N PHE A 333 -13.19 -15.85 -4.20
CA PHE A 333 -13.53 -14.56 -4.78
C PHE A 333 -14.84 -13.99 -4.24
N GLU A 334 -15.78 -14.83 -3.80
CA GLU A 334 -17.01 -14.37 -3.14
C GLU A 334 -16.70 -13.61 -1.85
N SER A 335 -15.75 -14.08 -1.02
CA SER A 335 -15.31 -13.34 0.16
C SER A 335 -14.58 -12.05 -0.19
N VAL A 336 -13.80 -12.04 -1.28
CA VAL A 336 -13.18 -10.81 -1.81
C VAL A 336 -14.25 -9.77 -2.15
N ILE A 337 -15.30 -10.15 -2.88
CA ILE A 337 -16.41 -9.26 -3.22
C ILE A 337 -17.10 -8.76 -1.94
N ALA A 338 -17.42 -9.66 -1.01
CA ALA A 338 -18.09 -9.30 0.23
C ALA A 338 -17.29 -8.27 1.04
N ILE A 339 -15.97 -8.43 1.15
CA ILE A 339 -15.12 -7.50 1.91
C ILE A 339 -14.96 -6.17 1.15
N LEU A 340 -14.67 -6.23 -0.15
CA LEU A 340 -14.50 -5.03 -0.99
C LEU A 340 -15.77 -4.18 -1.11
N THR A 341 -16.95 -4.75 -0.85
CA THR A 341 -18.24 -4.04 -0.88
C THR A 341 -18.84 -3.83 0.51
N LEU A 342 -18.15 -4.25 1.58
CA LEU A 342 -18.67 -4.25 2.96
C LEU A 342 -20.04 -4.94 3.07
N GLY A 343 -20.20 -6.09 2.39
CA GLY A 343 -21.45 -6.85 2.34
C GLY A 343 -22.50 -6.19 1.44
N GLY A 344 -22.08 -5.55 0.35
CA GLY A 344 -22.97 -4.87 -0.60
C GLY A 344 -23.39 -3.45 -0.20
N ARG A 345 -22.83 -2.89 0.87
CA ARG A 345 -23.12 -1.51 1.31
C ARG A 345 -22.45 -0.47 0.41
N VAL A 346 -21.34 -0.83 -0.24
CA VAL A 346 -20.67 0.00 -1.24
C VAL A 346 -21.07 -0.44 -2.65
N HIS A 347 -21.66 0.47 -3.41
CA HIS A 347 -22.24 0.23 -4.73
C HIS A 347 -21.34 0.76 -5.87
N GLY A 348 -21.67 0.43 -7.12
CA GLY A 348 -21.04 1.02 -8.31
C GLY A 348 -19.63 0.49 -8.61
N ARG A 349 -19.30 -0.71 -8.13
CA ARG A 349 -17.97 -1.33 -8.28
C ARG A 349 -17.95 -2.55 -9.22
N ASP A 350 -19.07 -2.87 -9.86
CA ASP A 350 -19.25 -4.13 -10.60
C ASP A 350 -18.19 -4.33 -11.71
N LEU A 351 -17.93 -3.30 -12.51
CA LEU A 351 -16.93 -3.37 -13.58
C LEU A 351 -15.54 -3.62 -13.02
N ALA A 352 -15.12 -2.87 -12.01
CA ALA A 352 -13.80 -3.01 -11.41
C ALA A 352 -13.64 -4.33 -10.63
N ILE A 353 -14.72 -4.90 -10.08
CA ILE A 353 -14.73 -6.26 -9.53
C ILE A 353 -14.51 -7.29 -10.65
N MET A 354 -15.15 -7.12 -11.82
CA MET A 354 -14.91 -8.02 -12.96
C MET A 354 -13.46 -7.91 -13.46
N GLU A 355 -12.92 -6.69 -13.55
CA GLU A 355 -11.51 -6.50 -13.90
C GLU A 355 -10.56 -7.17 -12.88
N LEU A 356 -10.88 -7.09 -11.58
CA LEU A 356 -10.09 -7.76 -10.55
C LEU A 356 -10.11 -9.28 -10.72
N TRP A 357 -11.27 -9.86 -11.06
CA TRP A 357 -11.38 -11.28 -11.37
C TRP A 357 -10.53 -11.67 -12.58
N GLU A 358 -10.57 -10.88 -13.64
CA GLU A 358 -9.75 -11.09 -14.83
C GLU A 358 -8.25 -11.02 -14.54
N LEU A 359 -7.84 -10.04 -13.73
CA LEU A 359 -6.47 -9.87 -13.28
C LEU A 359 -6.01 -11.08 -12.45
N LEU A 360 -6.79 -11.50 -11.46
CA LEU A 360 -6.51 -12.69 -10.65
C LEU A 360 -6.34 -13.95 -11.52
N CYS A 361 -7.26 -14.17 -12.46
CA CYS A 361 -7.18 -15.29 -13.40
C CYS A 361 -5.91 -15.24 -14.26
N ALA A 362 -5.49 -14.05 -14.68
CA ALA A 362 -4.31 -13.85 -15.53
C ALA A 362 -3.01 -14.09 -14.75
N MET A 363 -2.86 -13.48 -13.57
CA MET A 363 -1.64 -13.57 -12.76
C MET A 363 -1.40 -14.98 -12.19
N LEU A 364 -2.47 -15.65 -11.74
CA LEU A 364 -2.38 -16.95 -11.07
C LEU A 364 -2.64 -18.14 -12.01
N ARG A 365 -2.89 -17.87 -13.31
CA ARG A 365 -3.17 -18.89 -14.35
C ARG A 365 -4.31 -19.86 -14.01
N LEU A 366 -5.29 -19.41 -13.23
CA LEU A 366 -6.35 -20.26 -12.68
C LEU A 366 -7.15 -21.00 -13.77
N LYS A 367 -7.41 -20.32 -14.91
CA LYS A 367 -8.12 -20.91 -16.06
C LYS A 367 -7.32 -21.98 -16.82
N HIS A 368 -6.00 -21.98 -16.72
CA HIS A 368 -5.14 -23.00 -17.33
C HIS A 368 -4.96 -24.21 -16.42
N VAL A 369 -4.99 -24.01 -15.10
CA VAL A 369 -4.85 -25.07 -14.10
C VAL A 369 -6.16 -25.85 -13.92
N ASN A 370 -7.31 -25.17 -13.94
CA ASN A 370 -8.62 -25.82 -13.85
C ASN A 370 -9.69 -25.07 -14.66
N ARG A 371 -10.27 -25.72 -15.67
CA ARG A 371 -11.35 -25.15 -16.51
C ARG A 371 -12.66 -24.89 -15.75
N THR A 372 -12.77 -25.36 -14.51
CA THR A 372 -13.97 -25.24 -13.66
C THR A 372 -13.84 -24.25 -12.50
N PHE A 373 -12.69 -23.56 -12.36
CA PHE A 373 -12.48 -22.60 -11.27
C PHE A 373 -13.54 -21.49 -11.28
N SER A 374 -14.27 -21.40 -10.18
CA SER A 374 -15.43 -20.54 -9.96
C SER A 374 -15.15 -19.52 -8.84
N TRP A 375 -16.09 -18.61 -8.58
CA TRP A 375 -15.90 -17.59 -7.56
C TRP A 375 -15.88 -18.13 -6.13
N GLY A 376 -16.57 -19.25 -5.86
CA GLY A 376 -16.63 -19.88 -4.55
C GLY A 376 -15.45 -20.78 -4.23
N ASP A 377 -14.57 -21.04 -5.20
CA ASP A 377 -13.40 -21.90 -5.00
C ASP A 377 -12.29 -21.12 -4.29
N GLU A 378 -11.67 -21.74 -3.27
CA GLU A 378 -10.49 -21.20 -2.61
C GLU A 378 -9.30 -21.15 -3.58
N LEU A 379 -8.43 -20.14 -3.43
CA LEU A 379 -7.25 -20.00 -4.27
C LEU A 379 -6.33 -21.23 -4.08
N PRO A 380 -5.81 -21.82 -5.17
CA PRO A 380 -4.89 -22.95 -5.08
C PRO A 380 -3.54 -22.48 -4.53
N GLY A 381 -3.36 -22.58 -3.22
CA GLY A 381 -2.09 -22.30 -2.55
C GLY A 381 -1.02 -23.34 -2.88
N ARG A 382 0.26 -22.94 -2.79
CA ARG A 382 1.34 -23.93 -2.64
C ARG A 382 1.29 -24.48 -1.22
N GLU A 383 1.51 -25.78 -1.05
CA GLU A 383 1.75 -26.42 0.26
C GLU A 383 3.02 -25.81 0.89
N ARG A 384 2.86 -24.66 1.55
CA ARG A 384 3.82 -24.10 2.51
C ARG A 384 3.04 -23.87 3.79
N GLU A 385 3.60 -24.36 4.90
CA GLU A 385 2.95 -24.37 6.23
C GLU A 385 2.92 -22.99 6.91
N ASP A 386 3.31 -21.90 6.23
CA ASP A 386 3.76 -20.68 6.90
C ASP A 386 3.04 -19.41 6.43
N TRP A 387 2.57 -18.60 7.40
CA TRP A 387 2.29 -17.14 7.47
C TRP A 387 1.57 -16.40 6.30
N HIS A 388 1.38 -17.03 5.15
CA HIS A 388 0.81 -16.49 3.92
C HIS A 388 -0.54 -17.15 3.55
N GLN A 389 -1.10 -17.97 4.44
CA GLN A 389 -2.42 -18.53 4.24
C GLN A 389 -3.48 -17.44 4.42
N GLY A 390 -4.38 -17.29 3.45
CA GLY A 390 -5.42 -16.25 3.47
C GLY A 390 -5.10 -15.01 2.63
N LEU A 391 -5.92 -13.99 2.81
CA LEU A 391 -5.80 -12.68 2.15
C LEU A 391 -5.70 -11.56 3.18
N ARG A 392 -5.01 -10.48 2.80
CA ARG A 392 -4.95 -9.25 3.58
C ARG A 392 -5.79 -8.18 2.91
N TYR A 393 -6.38 -7.32 3.72
CA TYR A 393 -7.16 -6.18 3.27
C TYR A 393 -6.70 -4.93 4.00
N CYS A 394 -6.75 -3.80 3.31
CA CYS A 394 -6.52 -2.48 3.89
C CYS A 394 -7.82 -1.68 3.78
N PHE A 395 -8.30 -1.18 4.92
CA PHE A 395 -9.42 -0.27 5.03
C PHE A 395 -8.87 1.14 5.25
N GLU A 396 -8.87 1.95 4.21
CA GLU A 396 -8.52 3.36 4.30
C GLU A 396 -9.72 4.15 4.82
N ILE A 397 -9.56 4.70 6.03
CA ILE A 397 -10.54 5.49 6.74
C ILE A 397 -10.11 6.95 6.62
N MET A 398 -10.79 7.66 5.75
CA MET A 398 -10.64 9.10 5.57
C MET A 398 -11.63 9.85 6.46
N PRO A 399 -11.22 10.97 7.08
CA PRO A 399 -12.14 11.86 7.77
C PRO A 399 -13.33 12.26 6.89
N GLU A 400 -14.49 12.41 7.51
CA GLU A 400 -15.76 12.83 6.89
C GLU A 400 -16.35 11.86 5.83
N ARG A 401 -15.66 10.77 5.48
CA ARG A 401 -16.22 9.75 4.59
C ARG A 401 -17.08 8.76 5.36
N GLU A 402 -18.21 8.38 4.76
CA GLU A 402 -19.18 7.44 5.35
C GLU A 402 -18.70 5.99 5.29
N VAL A 403 -17.96 5.62 4.24
CA VAL A 403 -17.47 4.25 4.01
C VAL A 403 -15.97 4.26 3.72
N PRO A 404 -15.20 3.25 4.18
CA PRO A 404 -13.77 3.15 3.88
C PRO A 404 -13.53 2.79 2.41
N GLU A 405 -12.40 3.25 1.88
CA GLU A 405 -11.85 2.64 0.66
C GLU A 405 -11.19 1.32 1.03
N VAL A 406 -11.50 0.25 0.28
CA VAL A 406 -11.04 -1.10 0.60
C VAL A 406 -10.12 -1.58 -0.50
N SER A 407 -8.95 -2.06 -0.10
CA SER A 407 -7.97 -2.68 -0.99
C SER A 407 -7.73 -4.13 -0.56
N VAL A 408 -7.53 -5.03 -1.52
CA VAL A 408 -7.09 -6.40 -1.27
C VAL A 408 -5.61 -6.54 -1.61
N ASP A 409 -4.88 -7.19 -0.72
CA ASP A 409 -3.45 -7.51 -0.83
C ASP A 409 -3.30 -9.01 -1.08
N ILE A 410 -2.92 -9.36 -2.31
CA ILE A 410 -2.81 -10.74 -2.80
C ILE A 410 -1.34 -11.17 -2.72
N PRO A 411 -0.97 -12.15 -1.85
CA PRO A 411 0.41 -12.57 -1.64
C PRO A 411 0.89 -13.50 -2.77
N VAL A 412 1.12 -12.93 -3.95
CA VAL A 412 1.46 -13.68 -5.18
C VAL A 412 2.71 -14.56 -5.07
N ALA A 413 3.65 -14.24 -4.18
CA ALA A 413 4.79 -15.10 -3.88
C ALA A 413 4.41 -16.50 -3.37
N GLY A 414 3.25 -16.63 -2.72
CA GLY A 414 2.71 -17.91 -2.23
C GLY A 414 1.96 -18.72 -3.29
N TYR A 415 1.52 -18.07 -4.38
CA TYR A 415 0.61 -18.67 -5.37
C TYR A 415 1.26 -18.88 -6.74
N GLY A 416 2.19 -18.01 -7.16
CA GLY A 416 2.74 -17.98 -8.51
C GLY A 416 4.26 -17.92 -8.54
N ARG A 417 4.83 -18.09 -9.74
CA ARG A 417 6.20 -17.63 -10.03
C ARG A 417 6.14 -16.21 -10.55
N ASP A 418 7.15 -15.41 -10.24
CA ASP A 418 7.24 -14.03 -10.68
C ASP A 418 7.04 -13.84 -12.18
N GLU A 419 7.60 -14.72 -13.02
CA GLU A 419 7.47 -14.63 -14.48
C GLU A 419 6.01 -14.79 -14.91
N ASP A 420 5.28 -15.70 -14.25
CA ASP A 420 3.90 -16.00 -14.59
C ASP A 420 2.98 -14.84 -14.14
N VAL A 421 3.23 -14.31 -12.94
CA VAL A 421 2.53 -13.14 -12.39
C VAL A 421 2.78 -11.90 -13.25
N LEU A 422 4.06 -11.63 -13.59
CA LEU A 422 4.46 -10.48 -14.38
C LEU A 422 3.86 -10.52 -15.79
N VAL A 423 3.85 -11.67 -16.46
CA VAL A 423 3.21 -11.80 -17.78
C VAL A 423 1.71 -11.50 -17.70
N GLY A 424 1.02 -12.00 -16.68
CA GLY A 424 -0.40 -11.73 -16.45
C GLY A 424 -0.67 -10.24 -16.22
N LEU A 425 0.13 -9.63 -15.34
CA LEU A 425 0.03 -8.21 -15.00
C LEU A 425 0.35 -7.30 -16.18
N GLU A 426 1.43 -7.56 -16.91
CA GLU A 426 1.79 -6.81 -18.11
C GLU A 426 0.67 -6.82 -19.14
N LYS A 427 0.09 -7.99 -19.42
CA LYS A 427 -1.01 -8.13 -20.37
C LYS A 427 -2.23 -7.33 -19.91
N PHE A 428 -2.57 -7.43 -18.61
CA PHE A 428 -3.68 -6.70 -18.03
C PHE A 428 -3.51 -5.18 -18.17
N LEU A 429 -2.35 -4.65 -17.74
CA LEU A 429 -2.05 -3.21 -17.81
C LEU A 429 -2.01 -2.70 -19.26
N LYS A 430 -1.39 -3.46 -20.18
CA LYS A 430 -1.34 -3.10 -21.62
C LYS A 430 -2.74 -3.03 -22.24
N ASN A 431 -3.66 -3.91 -21.85
CA ASN A 431 -5.04 -3.89 -22.33
C ASN A 431 -5.84 -2.67 -21.82
N ARG A 432 -5.37 -2.02 -20.75
CA ARG A 432 -5.94 -0.80 -20.16
C ARG A 432 -5.21 0.48 -20.60
N GLY A 433 -4.43 0.43 -21.69
CA GLY A 433 -3.68 1.59 -22.17
C GLY A 433 -2.42 1.92 -21.37
N GLN A 434 -2.16 1.24 -20.26
CA GLN A 434 -1.04 1.52 -19.35
C GLN A 434 0.26 0.85 -19.80
N LYS A 435 0.52 0.84 -21.11
CA LYS A 435 1.71 0.21 -21.68
C LYS A 435 3.02 0.76 -21.10
N PRO A 436 3.23 2.08 -20.93
CA PRO A 436 4.44 2.60 -20.30
C PRO A 436 4.65 2.07 -18.87
N CYS A 437 3.59 2.06 -18.05
CA CYS A 437 3.64 1.51 -16.69
C CYS A 437 4.05 0.03 -16.69
N ALA A 438 3.42 -0.77 -17.56
CA ALA A 438 3.67 -2.20 -17.68
C ALA A 438 5.12 -2.51 -18.08
N GLU A 439 5.65 -1.79 -19.08
CA GLU A 439 7.01 -2.01 -19.58
C GLU A 439 8.08 -1.53 -18.59
N GLY A 440 7.85 -0.41 -17.90
CA GLY A 440 8.73 0.07 -16.83
C GLY A 440 8.80 -0.92 -15.67
N LEU A 441 7.64 -1.40 -15.19
CA LEU A 441 7.57 -2.42 -14.15
C LEU A 441 8.31 -3.70 -14.56
N ALA A 442 8.14 -4.16 -15.80
CA ALA A 442 8.84 -5.33 -16.31
C ALA A 442 10.36 -5.15 -16.22
N ARG A 443 10.90 -4.03 -16.69
CA ARG A 443 12.34 -3.74 -16.65
C ARG A 443 12.87 -3.72 -15.22
N VAL A 444 12.14 -3.12 -14.29
CA VAL A 444 12.47 -3.09 -12.86
C VAL A 444 12.49 -4.50 -12.27
N VAL A 445 11.47 -5.31 -12.47
CA VAL A 445 11.42 -6.68 -11.92
C VAL A 445 12.58 -7.52 -12.46
N HIS A 446 12.90 -7.41 -13.75
CA HIS A 446 14.05 -8.10 -14.34
C HIS A 446 15.38 -7.60 -13.78
N MET A 447 15.50 -6.31 -13.46
CA MET A 447 16.70 -5.75 -12.82
C MET A 447 16.87 -6.31 -11.41
N LEU A 448 15.82 -6.29 -10.58
CA LEU A 448 15.85 -6.79 -9.20
C LEU A 448 16.12 -8.29 -9.13
N ARG A 449 15.58 -9.06 -10.08
CA ARG A 449 15.78 -10.51 -10.20
C ARG A 449 17.25 -10.92 -10.29
N ARG A 450 18.12 -10.07 -10.88
CA ARG A 450 19.57 -10.33 -11.00
C ARG A 450 20.28 -10.42 -9.64
N GLY A 451 19.70 -9.81 -8.62
CA GLY A 451 20.21 -9.85 -7.25
C GLY A 451 19.71 -11.03 -6.43
N LYS A 452 18.77 -11.83 -6.95
CA LYS A 452 18.10 -12.91 -6.22
C LYS A 452 18.40 -14.28 -6.79
N THR A 453 18.23 -15.31 -5.96
CA THR A 453 18.25 -16.71 -6.41
C THR A 453 16.92 -17.06 -7.11
N GLU A 454 16.89 -18.17 -7.85
CA GLU A 454 15.69 -18.65 -8.56
C GLU A 454 14.50 -18.90 -7.61
N HIS A 455 14.76 -19.25 -6.35
CA HIS A 455 13.73 -19.58 -5.37
C HIS A 455 13.19 -18.39 -4.57
N GLN A 456 13.81 -17.21 -4.68
CA GLN A 456 13.40 -16.02 -3.93
C GLN A 456 12.48 -15.14 -4.77
N PRO A 457 11.23 -14.89 -4.36
CA PRO A 457 10.32 -14.02 -5.12
C PRO A 457 10.83 -12.58 -5.12
N VAL A 458 10.74 -11.86 -6.24
CA VAL A 458 10.89 -10.39 -6.30
C VAL A 458 9.53 -9.78 -6.01
N LEU A 459 8.50 -10.20 -6.74
CA LEU A 459 7.11 -9.80 -6.53
C LEU A 459 6.54 -10.54 -5.31
N THR A 460 6.29 -9.80 -4.24
CA THR A 460 5.77 -10.38 -2.99
C THR A 460 4.25 -10.34 -2.96
N HIS A 461 3.69 -9.20 -3.34
CA HIS A 461 2.26 -8.92 -3.25
C HIS A 461 1.77 -8.06 -4.41
N ILE A 462 0.49 -8.22 -4.75
CA ILE A 462 -0.23 -7.30 -5.64
C ILE A 462 -1.41 -6.73 -4.86
N VAL A 463 -1.41 -5.41 -4.69
CA VAL A 463 -2.50 -4.69 -4.02
C VAL A 463 -3.45 -4.12 -5.06
N CYS A 464 -4.74 -4.39 -4.88
CA CYS A 464 -5.81 -3.97 -5.77
C CYS A 464 -6.82 -3.12 -4.98
N SER A 465 -6.96 -1.85 -5.36
CA SER A 465 -7.86 -0.90 -4.70
C SER A 465 -9.00 -0.48 -5.62
N LEU A 466 -10.22 -0.41 -5.09
CA LEU A 466 -11.41 0.04 -5.81
C LEU A 466 -11.69 1.51 -5.46
N GLN A 467 -11.05 2.42 -6.19
CA GLN A 467 -11.14 3.86 -5.96
C GLN A 467 -11.99 4.51 -7.06
N GLY A 468 -13.06 5.22 -6.67
CA GLY A 468 -13.93 5.90 -7.64
C GLY A 468 -14.59 4.99 -8.68
N GLY A 469 -14.72 3.68 -8.40
CA GLY A 469 -15.24 2.69 -9.36
C GLY A 469 -14.20 2.16 -10.34
N VAL A 470 -12.93 2.58 -10.23
CA VAL A 470 -11.82 2.11 -11.04
C VAL A 470 -10.91 1.20 -10.21
N LEU A 471 -10.42 0.13 -10.84
CA LEU A 471 -9.42 -0.74 -10.24
C LEU A 471 -8.02 -0.13 -10.43
N LYS A 472 -7.35 0.17 -9.33
CA LYS A 472 -5.95 0.62 -9.28
C LYS A 472 -5.08 -0.52 -8.76
N VAL A 473 -3.90 -0.69 -9.37
CA VAL A 473 -3.04 -1.85 -9.15
C VAL A 473 -1.66 -1.40 -8.69
N THR A 474 -1.20 -1.99 -7.59
CA THR A 474 0.11 -1.73 -7.00
C THR A 474 0.91 -3.02 -6.89
N SER A 475 2.14 -3.02 -7.41
CA SER A 475 3.06 -4.14 -7.32
C SER A 475 4.05 -3.92 -6.17
N CYS A 476 4.10 -4.85 -5.22
CA CYS A 476 5.07 -4.82 -4.12
C CYS A 476 6.24 -5.75 -4.44
N MET A 477 7.45 -5.21 -4.30
CA MET A 477 8.70 -5.85 -4.70
C MET A 477 9.74 -5.78 -3.60
N GLU A 478 10.49 -6.86 -3.44
CA GLU A 478 11.68 -6.85 -2.60
C GLU A 478 12.94 -6.44 -3.38
N PRO A 479 13.90 -5.79 -2.71
CA PRO A 479 15.14 -5.38 -3.34
C PRO A 479 15.97 -6.57 -3.84
N GLY A 480 16.72 -6.35 -4.92
CA GLY A 480 17.62 -7.33 -5.51
C GLY A 480 18.94 -7.45 -4.74
N LEU A 481 18.91 -7.94 -3.50
CA LEU A 481 20.10 -8.08 -2.67
C LEU A 481 20.67 -9.50 -2.78
N LYS A 482 21.96 -9.61 -3.13
CA LYS A 482 22.67 -10.89 -3.09
C LYS A 482 22.86 -11.32 -1.64
N GLN A 483 22.06 -12.29 -1.18
CA GLN A 483 22.35 -12.96 0.08
C GLN A 483 23.63 -13.79 -0.10
N GLN A 484 24.70 -13.39 0.57
CA GLN A 484 25.83 -14.29 0.80
C GLN A 484 25.38 -15.29 1.85
N TYR A 485 24.90 -16.45 1.42
CA TYR A 485 24.88 -17.61 2.30
C TYR A 485 26.35 -17.90 2.63
N GLY A 486 26.68 -17.85 3.93
CA GLY A 486 27.98 -18.34 4.37
C GLY A 486 28.11 -19.79 3.93
N GLU A 487 29.12 -20.07 3.12
CA GLU A 487 29.61 -21.44 3.00
C GLU A 487 30.10 -21.84 4.41
N GLU A 488 29.36 -22.72 5.07
CA GLU A 488 29.83 -23.42 6.28
C GLU A 488 30.96 -24.41 5.93
#